data_AF-A0A2D8A7S3-F1
#
_entry.id   AF-A0A2D8A7S3-F1
#
_cell.length_a   1.000
_cell.length_b   1.000
_cell.length_c   1.000
_cell.angle_alpha   90.00
_cell.angle_beta   90.00
_cell.angle_gamma   90.00
#
_symmetry.space_group_name_H-M   'P 1'
#
loop_
_entity.id
_entity.type
_entity.pdbx_description
1 polymer ?
#
loop_
_entity_poly.entity_id
_entity_poly.type
_entity_poly.pdbx_seq_one_letter_code
_entity_poly.pdbx_strand_id
1 'polypeptide(L)'
;MSDQQVKISAYVSPDLEYCYRDIANIFVGSGEVTFEFGNHHKSSPGNAVINNRIVMSLANAYDLQQRLQQALMEAQQALLREQQGG
;
A
#
# COMPACT_ATOMS: atom_id res chain seq x y z
N MET A 1 2.85 34.39 4.95
CA MET A 1 3.43 33.67 3.80
C MET A 1 2.46 32.58 3.44
N SER A 2 1.87 32.64 2.25
CA SER A 2 0.84 31.70 1.81
C SER A 2 1.50 30.42 1.33
N ASP A 3 1.28 29.30 2.03
CA ASP A 3 1.63 27.96 1.56
C ASP A 3 0.83 27.67 0.29
N GLN A 4 1.43 27.91 -0.87
CA GLN A 4 0.90 27.45 -2.14
C GLN A 4 1.04 25.93 -2.18
N GLN A 5 -0.03 25.25 -1.83
CA GLN A 5 -0.15 23.80 -1.95
C GLN A 5 -0.05 23.45 -3.44
N VAL A 6 1.12 22.99 -3.88
CA VAL A 6 1.35 22.60 -5.27
C VAL A 6 0.44 21.41 -5.57
N LYS A 7 -0.56 21.63 -6.41
CA LYS A 7 -1.48 20.58 -6.84
C LYS A 7 -0.74 19.63 -7.77
N ILE A 8 -0.31 18.49 -7.25
CA ILE A 8 0.36 17.46 -8.04
C ILE A 8 -0.68 16.85 -9.00
N SER A 9 -0.41 16.92 -10.30
CA SER A 9 -1.16 16.17 -11.31
C SER A 9 -0.54 14.78 -11.43
N ALA A 10 -1.30 13.75 -11.07
CA ALA A 10 -0.88 12.36 -11.21
C ALA A 10 -1.38 11.82 -12.55
N TYR A 11 -0.47 11.25 -13.35
CA TYR A 11 -0.80 10.47 -14.54
C TYR A 11 -0.65 8.99 -14.19
N VAL A 12 -1.73 8.22 -14.38
CA VAL A 12 -1.69 6.76 -14.25
C VAL A 12 -1.51 6.19 -15.65
N SER A 13 -0.44 5.43 -15.83
CA SER A 13 -0.14 4.82 -17.13
C SER A 13 -1.26 3.83 -17.51
N PRO A 14 -1.76 3.84 -18.76
CA PRO A 14 -2.88 3.00 -19.18
C PRO A 14 -2.52 1.50 -19.25
N ASP A 15 -1.23 1.16 -19.20
CA ASP A 15 -0.71 -0.20 -19.12
C ASP A 15 -0.50 -0.69 -17.68
N LEU A 16 -0.87 0.13 -16.67
CA LEU A 16 -0.75 -0.27 -15.27
C LEU A 16 -1.79 -1.34 -14.93
N GLU A 17 -1.35 -2.59 -14.87
CA GLU A 17 -2.22 -3.72 -14.54
C GLU A 17 -2.47 -3.84 -13.03
N TYR A 18 -3.70 -4.19 -12.67
CA TYR A 18 -4.05 -4.58 -11.31
C TYR A 18 -3.35 -5.90 -10.95
N CYS A 19 -2.50 -5.83 -9.93
CA CYS A 19 -1.73 -6.97 -9.45
C CYS A 19 -2.24 -7.45 -8.09
N TYR A 20 -2.73 -8.68 -8.02
CA TYR A 20 -3.01 -9.33 -6.73
C TYR A 20 -1.73 -9.94 -6.14
N ARG A 21 -1.51 -9.73 -4.83
CA ARG A 21 -0.37 -10.22 -4.07
C ARG A 21 -0.84 -10.69 -2.69
N ASP A 22 -0.52 -11.93 -2.33
CA ASP A 22 -0.84 -12.50 -1.01
C ASP A 22 0.31 -12.41 0.00
N ILE A 23 1.49 -12.00 -0.45
CA ILE A 23 2.65 -11.68 0.39
C ILE A 23 2.90 -10.18 0.38
N ALA A 24 3.13 -9.60 1.57
CA ALA A 24 3.57 -8.23 1.76
C ALA A 24 4.62 -8.17 2.90
N ASN A 25 5.89 -7.97 2.55
CA ASN A 25 6.97 -7.76 3.52
C ASN A 25 7.40 -6.30 3.54
N ILE A 26 7.81 -5.81 4.71
CA ILE A 26 8.28 -4.44 4.90
C ILE A 26 9.61 -4.48 5.64
N PHE A 27 10.63 -3.83 5.08
CA PHE A 27 11.97 -3.72 5.66
C PHE A 27 12.33 -2.24 5.82
N VAL A 28 12.92 -1.87 6.96
CA VAL A 28 13.35 -0.49 7.24
C VAL A 28 14.87 -0.46 7.30
N GLY A 29 15.48 0.35 6.42
CA GLY A 29 16.91 0.62 6.38
C GLY A 29 17.26 1.99 6.98
N SER A 30 18.51 2.40 6.85
CA SER A 30 19.07 3.64 7.41
C SER A 30 18.62 4.94 6.73
N GLY A 31 17.47 4.95 6.05
CA GLY A 31 16.98 6.11 5.28
C GLY A 31 15.80 5.80 4.35
N GLU A 32 15.50 4.53 4.15
CA GLU A 32 14.46 4.06 3.24
C GLU A 32 13.67 2.89 3.81
N VAL A 33 12.51 2.66 3.24
CA VAL A 33 11.65 1.52 3.50
C VAL A 33 11.45 0.74 2.21
N THR A 34 11.67 -0.56 2.27
CA THR A 34 11.45 -1.48 1.14
C THR A 34 10.19 -2.30 1.39
N PHE A 35 9.30 -2.30 0.41
CA PHE A 35 8.11 -3.14 0.34
C PHE A 35 8.36 -4.25 -0.68
N GLU A 36 8.07 -5.48 -0.30
CA GLU A 36 8.08 -6.61 -1.21
C GLU A 36 6.72 -7.23 -1.28
N PHE A 37 6.21 -7.36 -2.50
CA PHE A 37 4.95 -8.02 -2.76
C PHE A 37 5.16 -9.23 -3.65
N GLY A 38 4.55 -10.33 -3.26
CA GLY A 38 4.72 -11.61 -3.92
C GLY A 38 3.48 -12.47 -3.84
N ASN A 39 3.63 -13.70 -4.31
CA ASN A 39 2.63 -14.74 -4.18
C ASN A 39 3.28 -16.05 -3.73
N HIS A 40 2.57 -16.81 -2.89
CA HIS A 40 2.94 -18.19 -2.61
C HIS A 40 2.79 -19.05 -3.87
N HIS A 41 3.74 -19.95 -4.09
CA HIS A 41 3.66 -20.86 -5.22
C HIS A 41 2.65 -21.96 -4.93
N LYS A 42 1.46 -21.90 -5.57
CA LYS A 42 0.35 -22.83 -5.32
C LYS A 42 0.72 -24.31 -5.47
N SER A 43 1.68 -24.63 -6.35
CA SER A 43 2.12 -26.00 -6.60
C SER A 43 3.46 -26.38 -5.95
N SER A 44 4.06 -25.48 -5.16
CA SER A 44 5.31 -25.76 -4.43
C SER A 44 5.21 -25.21 -3.01
N PRO A 45 4.63 -26.00 -2.08
CA PRO A 45 4.51 -25.61 -0.68
C PRO A 45 5.89 -25.23 -0.11
N GLY A 46 5.96 -24.05 0.52
CA GLY A 46 7.20 -23.51 1.09
C GLY A 46 7.97 -22.54 0.18
N ASN A 47 7.59 -22.41 -1.09
CA ASN A 47 8.19 -21.44 -2.00
C ASN A 47 7.29 -20.23 -2.25
N ALA A 48 7.90 -19.06 -2.32
CA ALA A 48 7.27 -17.79 -2.63
C ALA A 48 8.04 -17.07 -3.74
N VAL A 49 7.34 -16.33 -4.59
CA VAL A 49 7.94 -15.49 -5.62
C VAL A 49 7.65 -14.03 -5.28
N ILE A 50 8.69 -13.20 -5.16
CA ILE A 50 8.56 -11.75 -5.03
C ILE A 50 8.51 -11.16 -6.43
N ASN A 51 7.38 -10.55 -6.79
CA ASN A 51 7.16 -9.95 -8.11
C ASN A 51 7.36 -8.45 -8.12
N ASN A 52 7.19 -7.78 -6.97
CA ASN A 52 7.35 -6.35 -6.84
C ASN A 52 8.24 -6.04 -5.64
N ARG A 53 9.23 -5.18 -5.84
CA ARG A 53 10.03 -4.58 -4.78
C ARG A 53 10.01 -3.08 -4.99
N ILE A 54 9.46 -2.36 -4.01
CA ILE A 54 9.30 -0.90 -4.05
C ILE A 54 10.13 -0.30 -2.92
N VAL A 55 10.99 0.66 -3.24
CA VAL A 55 11.79 1.39 -2.25
C VAL A 55 11.24 2.81 -2.13
N MET A 56 11.04 3.29 -0.91
CA MET A 56 10.60 4.65 -0.65
C MET A 56 11.40 5.30 0.47
N SER A 57 11.42 6.63 0.50
CA SER A 57 11.99 7.37 1.62
C SER A 57 11.19 7.13 2.90
N LEU A 58 11.84 7.29 4.06
CA LEU A 58 11.17 7.21 5.37
C LEU A 58 9.98 8.16 5.49
N ALA A 59 10.10 9.40 4.97
CA ALA A 59 9.04 10.40 5.04
C ALA A 59 7.76 9.93 4.31
N ASN A 60 7.91 9.39 3.10
CA ASN A 60 6.78 8.87 2.33
C ASN A 60 6.21 7.59 2.97
N ALA A 61 7.04 6.79 3.64
CA ALA A 61 6.57 5.61 4.37
C ALA A 61 5.67 5.97 5.56
N TYR A 62 6.04 7.00 6.32
CA TYR A 62 5.19 7.50 7.40
C TYR A 62 3.89 8.11 6.88
N ASP A 63 3.94 8.90 5.79
CA ASP A 63 2.72 9.44 5.17
C ASP A 63 1.79 8.32 4.68
N LEU A 64 2.35 7.29 4.03
CA LEU A 64 1.60 6.10 3.62
C LEU A 64 0.96 5.39 4.82
N GLN A 65 1.71 5.19 5.91
CA GLN A 65 1.22 4.52 7.12
C GLN A 65 0.03 5.27 7.74
N GLN A 66 0.11 6.60 7.83
CA GLN A 66 -0.98 7.43 8.37
C GLN A 66 -2.23 7.37 7.47
N ARG A 67 -2.04 7.54 6.16
CA ARG A 67 -3.16 7.49 5.20
C ARG A 67 -3.83 6.12 5.16
N LEU A 68 -3.05 5.05 5.18
CA LEU A 68 -3.57 3.70 5.21
C LEU A 68 -4.37 3.44 6.49
N GLN A 69 -3.84 3.86 7.65
CA GLN A 69 -4.56 3.73 8.91
C GLN A 69 -5.90 4.47 8.88
N GLN A 70 -5.91 5.71 8.38
CA GLN A 70 -7.14 6.49 8.24
C GLN A 70 -8.16 5.80 7.33
N ALA A 71 -7.75 5.38 6.13
CA ALA A 71 -8.63 4.72 5.17
C ALA A 71 -9.23 3.42 5.73
N LEU A 72 -8.45 2.63 6.47
CA LEU A 72 -8.92 1.40 7.11
C LEU A 72 -9.92 1.68 8.24
N MET A 73 -9.74 2.75 9.01
CA MET A 73 -10.73 3.17 10.03
C MET A 73 -12.05 3.58 9.39
N GLU A 74 -12.01 4.35 8.29
CA GLU A 74 -13.20 4.75 7.55
C GLU A 74 -13.96 3.54 6.97
N ALA A 75 -13.23 2.57 6.40
CA ALA A 75 -13.81 1.33 5.90
C ALA A 75 -14.47 0.50 7.01
N GLN A 76 -13.85 0.42 8.19
CA GLN A 76 -14.43 -0.28 9.35
C GLN A 76 -15.74 0.38 9.81
N GLN A 77 -15.78 1.72 9.85
CA GLN A 77 -17.00 2.45 10.21
C GLN A 77 -18.11 2.25 9.17
N ALA A 78 -17.78 2.18 7.88
CA ALA A 78 -18.74 1.88 6.83
C ALA A 78 -19.37 0.48 7.02
N LEU A 79 -18.55 -0.54 7.26
CA LEU A 79 -19.02 -1.91 7.52
C LEU A 79 -19.93 -1.99 8.75
N LEU A 80 -19.62 -1.27 9.83
CA LEU A 80 -20.47 -1.22 11.03
C LEU A 80 -21.83 -0.56 10.76
N ARG A 81 -21.88 0.45 9.88
CA ARG A 81 -23.15 1.08 9.49
C ARG A 81 -23.99 0.16 8.62
N GLU A 82 -23.38 -0.59 7.70
CA GLU A 82 -24.07 -1.58 6.87
C GLU A 82 -24.67 -2.71 7.70
N GLN A 83 -23.98 -3.16 8.75
CA GLN A 83 -24.48 -4.22 9.65
C GLN A 83 -25.58 -3.76 10.62
N GLN A 84 -25.68 -2.46 10.90
CA GLN A 84 -26.73 -1.88 11.78
C GLN A 84 -27.98 -1.41 11.01
N GLY A 85 -27.94 -1.42 9.68
CA GLY A 85 -29.05 -1.02 8.80
C GLY A 85 -29.76 -2.17 8.10
N GLY A 86 -29.53 -3.41 8.51
CA GLY A 86 -30.18 -4.63 8.00
C GLY A 86 -31.19 -5.24 8.97
#